data_AF-A0A943LTS6-F1
#
_entry.id   AF-A0A943LTS6-F1
#
_cell.length_a   1.000
_cell.length_b   1.000
_cell.length_c   1.000
_cell.angle_alpha   90.00
_cell.angle_beta   90.00
_cell.angle_gamma   90.00
#
_symmetry.space_group_name_H-M   'P 1'
#
loop_
_entity.id
_entity.type
_entity.pdbx_description
1 polymer ?
#
loop_
_entity_poly.entity_id
_entity_poly.type
_entity_poly.pdbx_seq_one_letter_code
_entity_poly.pdbx_strand_id
1 'polypeptide(L)'
;MTRTKWGQNAPFNAYCPAINGQKCVTGCTAVAAAQLFCSNKIIRDAAPEVIGDYRIRWDLIQKTINDPKLLNESNNPTQEALAVAYLIRACGRGLGMNIGDYGLQNSSCNYTKIKGFISDYGYMGADKHTFRFKYVRTMLWDRKKAVIVRGDGKKLLENGKAHHAWLADGWLYRTRNQYANFSDGSKRKIGTQEQTLMHCNFGWKGTADGYYAIGMFNTLSGRVDREPADGENHGGSLYDDNLKIFTYTEVY
;
A
#
# COMPACT_ATOMS: atom_id res chain seq x y z
N MET A 1 -1.03 8.40 -8.32
CA MET A 1 -1.51 7.19 -7.61
C MET A 1 -1.14 5.96 -8.41
N THR A 2 -0.85 4.85 -7.72
CA THR A 2 -0.60 3.57 -8.37
C THR A 2 -1.90 3.00 -8.93
N ARG A 3 -1.79 2.26 -10.03
CA ARG A 3 -2.90 1.50 -10.61
C ARG A 3 -2.97 0.06 -10.09
N THR A 4 -1.96 -0.37 -9.34
CA THR A 4 -1.90 -1.74 -8.80
C THR A 4 -2.95 -1.94 -7.71
N LYS A 5 -3.73 -3.01 -7.80
CA LYS A 5 -4.63 -3.49 -6.74
C LYS A 5 -4.23 -4.90 -6.34
N TRP A 6 -3.04 -5.03 -5.76
CA TRP A 6 -2.47 -6.34 -5.44
C TRP A 6 -2.89 -6.82 -4.05
N GLY A 7 -2.74 -8.12 -3.81
CA GLY A 7 -3.20 -8.82 -2.61
C GLY A 7 -2.14 -9.71 -1.98
N GLN A 8 -2.51 -10.35 -0.87
CA GLN A 8 -1.63 -11.31 -0.17
C GLN A 8 -1.96 -12.79 -0.43
N ASN A 9 -3.16 -13.07 -0.94
CA ASN A 9 -3.62 -14.41 -1.30
C ASN A 9 -3.40 -14.68 -2.79
N ALA A 10 -3.96 -15.79 -3.30
CA ALA A 10 -3.91 -16.11 -4.73
C ALA A 10 -4.40 -14.93 -5.59
N PRO A 11 -3.83 -14.73 -6.80
CA PRO A 11 -2.70 -15.46 -7.36
C PRO A 11 -1.33 -14.99 -6.83
N PHE A 12 -1.29 -13.91 -6.05
CA PHE A 12 -0.08 -13.21 -5.62
C PHE A 12 0.88 -14.06 -4.75
N ASN A 13 0.36 -15.11 -4.11
CA ASN A 13 1.14 -16.01 -3.27
C ASN A 13 1.57 -17.32 -3.96
N ALA A 14 1.49 -17.41 -5.28
CA ALA A 14 1.83 -18.63 -6.03
C ALA A 14 3.22 -19.20 -5.68
N TYR A 15 4.21 -18.32 -5.45
CA TYR A 15 5.58 -18.69 -5.09
C TYR A 15 5.86 -18.70 -3.58
N CYS A 16 4.84 -18.55 -2.74
CA CYS A 16 4.99 -18.71 -1.29
C CYS A 16 5.07 -20.20 -0.91
N PRO A 17 5.66 -20.53 0.25
CA PRO A 17 5.63 -21.88 0.81
C PRO A 17 4.19 -22.35 1.03
N ALA A 18 4.02 -23.66 1.14
CA ALA A 18 2.74 -24.25 1.51
C ALA A 18 2.87 -24.97 2.85
N ILE A 19 1.82 -24.88 3.66
CA ILE A 19 1.63 -25.66 4.89
C ILE A 19 0.43 -26.57 4.63
N ASN A 20 0.64 -27.89 4.69
CA ASN A 20 -0.40 -28.89 4.43
C ASN A 20 -1.12 -28.70 3.07
N GLY A 21 -0.36 -28.34 2.03
CA GLY A 21 -0.90 -28.11 0.68
C GLY A 21 -1.55 -26.74 0.47
N GLN A 22 -1.79 -25.96 1.53
CA GLN A 22 -2.32 -24.60 1.42
C GLN A 22 -1.19 -23.58 1.35
N LYS A 23 -1.23 -22.68 0.36
CA LYS A 23 -0.24 -21.62 0.19
C LYS A 23 -0.33 -20.59 1.32
N CYS A 24 0.82 -20.26 1.92
CA CYS A 24 0.94 -19.16 2.86
C CYS A 24 0.65 -17.82 2.18
N VAL A 25 0.29 -16.80 2.96
CA VAL A 25 0.13 -15.43 2.45
C VAL A 25 1.49 -14.80 2.13
N THR A 26 1.52 -13.81 1.24
CA THR A 26 2.78 -13.15 0.84
C THR A 26 3.42 -12.32 1.95
N GLY A 27 2.60 -11.68 2.79
CA GLY A 27 3.01 -10.69 3.77
C GLY A 27 2.81 -9.25 3.27
N CYS A 28 2.21 -8.41 4.11
CA CYS A 28 1.81 -7.04 3.76
C CYS A 28 2.97 -6.16 3.30
N THR A 29 4.14 -6.29 3.93
CA THR A 29 5.32 -5.48 3.60
C THR A 29 5.88 -5.85 2.22
N ALA A 30 5.86 -7.13 1.85
CA ALA A 30 6.29 -7.58 0.53
C ALA A 30 5.38 -7.02 -0.58
N VAL A 31 4.06 -7.00 -0.35
CA VAL A 31 3.10 -6.38 -1.28
C VAL A 31 3.31 -4.88 -1.37
N ALA A 32 3.45 -4.17 -0.24
CA ALA A 32 3.68 -2.73 -0.23
C ALA A 32 4.96 -2.34 -1.00
N ALA A 33 6.04 -3.10 -0.82
CA ALA A 33 7.29 -2.87 -1.54
C ALA A 33 7.18 -3.17 -3.04
N ALA A 34 6.53 -4.26 -3.42
CA ALA A 34 6.29 -4.57 -4.82
C ALA A 34 5.43 -3.48 -5.51
N GLN A 35 4.39 -2.97 -4.83
CA GLN A 35 3.59 -1.87 -5.34
C GLN A 35 4.38 -0.55 -5.43
N LEU A 36 5.31 -0.29 -4.49
CA LEU A 36 6.23 0.86 -4.57
C LEU A 36 7.12 0.79 -5.82
N PHE A 37 7.73 -0.37 -6.07
CA PHE A 37 8.58 -0.59 -7.25
C PHE A 37 7.78 -0.46 -8.54
N CYS A 38 6.60 -1.09 -8.60
CA CYS A 38 5.73 -0.96 -9.77
C CYS A 38 5.29 0.49 -10.00
N SER A 39 4.92 1.23 -8.94
CA SER A 39 4.53 2.63 -9.07
C SER A 39 5.63 3.49 -9.70
N ASN A 40 6.89 3.32 -9.28
CA ASN A 40 7.99 4.06 -9.90
C ASN A 40 8.38 3.53 -11.28
N LYS A 41 8.29 2.22 -11.56
CA LYS A 41 8.48 1.69 -12.91
C LYS A 41 7.48 2.30 -13.89
N ILE A 42 6.21 2.40 -13.52
CA ILE A 42 5.18 2.95 -14.41
C ILE A 42 5.29 4.47 -14.58
N ILE A 43 5.60 5.20 -13.51
CA ILE A 43 5.55 6.68 -13.54
C ILE A 43 6.89 7.29 -13.99
N ARG A 44 8.01 6.61 -13.71
CA ARG A 44 9.37 7.16 -13.83
C ARG A 44 10.34 6.24 -14.57
N ASP A 45 9.88 5.09 -15.04
CA ASP A 45 10.71 4.01 -15.59
C ASP A 45 11.86 3.57 -14.67
N ALA A 46 11.67 3.70 -13.35
CA ALA A 46 12.70 3.48 -12.35
C ALA A 46 12.28 2.40 -11.35
N ALA A 47 12.90 1.22 -11.46
CA ALA A 47 12.75 0.09 -10.56
C ALA A 47 13.82 -0.97 -10.85
N PRO A 48 14.16 -1.84 -9.89
CA PRO A 48 15.15 -2.90 -10.13
C PRO A 48 14.70 -3.89 -11.21
N GLU A 49 15.61 -4.22 -12.13
CA GLU A 49 15.45 -5.32 -13.09
C GLU A 49 15.71 -6.69 -12.45
N VAL A 50 16.46 -6.70 -11.34
CA VAL A 50 16.82 -7.90 -10.57
C VAL A 50 16.75 -7.59 -9.08
N ILE A 51 16.16 -8.49 -8.28
CA ILE A 51 16.11 -8.43 -6.82
C ILE A 51 16.72 -9.73 -6.29
N GLY A 52 17.94 -9.71 -5.73
CA GLY A 52 18.68 -10.93 -5.42
C GLY A 52 18.85 -11.81 -6.67
N ASP A 53 18.42 -13.06 -6.63
CA ASP A 53 18.45 -13.96 -7.79
C ASP A 53 17.19 -13.88 -8.68
N TYR A 54 16.27 -12.96 -8.38
CA TYR A 54 14.98 -12.85 -9.05
C TYR A 54 15.03 -11.81 -10.16
N ARG A 55 15.06 -12.25 -11.42
CA ARG A 55 14.90 -11.35 -12.58
C ARG A 55 13.43 -10.98 -12.78
N ILE A 56 13.14 -9.68 -12.81
CA ILE A 56 11.76 -9.17 -12.84
C ILE A 56 11.29 -9.02 -14.28
N ARG A 57 10.09 -9.54 -14.57
CA ARG A 57 9.45 -9.48 -15.89
C ARG A 57 8.50 -8.30 -15.99
N TRP A 58 9.06 -7.09 -16.05
CA TRP A 58 8.28 -5.84 -16.14
C TRP A 58 7.37 -5.80 -17.37
N ASP A 59 7.77 -6.42 -18.48
CA ASP A 59 6.99 -6.56 -19.70
C ASP A 59 5.65 -7.29 -19.47
N LEU A 60 5.63 -8.29 -18.59
CA LEU A 60 4.42 -9.01 -18.20
C LEU A 60 3.62 -8.25 -17.14
N ILE A 61 4.31 -7.69 -16.13
CA ILE A 61 3.67 -6.93 -15.04
C ILE A 61 2.92 -5.71 -15.61
N GLN A 62 3.52 -4.98 -16.57
CA GLN A 62 2.89 -3.82 -17.19
C GLN A 62 1.57 -4.15 -17.89
N LYS A 63 1.42 -5.35 -18.46
CA LYS A 63 0.14 -5.79 -19.07
C LYS A 63 -0.98 -5.82 -18.03
N THR A 64 -0.69 -6.27 -16.81
CA THR A 64 -1.68 -6.32 -15.71
C THR A 64 -2.17 -4.94 -15.26
N ILE A 65 -1.41 -3.89 -15.54
CA ILE A 65 -1.79 -2.52 -15.22
C ILE A 65 -2.85 -2.01 -16.20
N ASN A 66 -2.79 -2.46 -17.45
CA ASN A 66 -3.75 -2.09 -18.49
C ASN A 66 -4.97 -3.02 -18.48
N ASP A 67 -4.76 -4.31 -18.18
CA ASP A 67 -5.83 -5.29 -18.02
C ASP A 67 -5.72 -6.02 -16.67
N PRO A 68 -6.35 -5.49 -15.62
CA PRO A 68 -6.37 -6.13 -14.30
C PRO A 68 -7.00 -7.52 -14.28
N LYS A 69 -7.80 -7.91 -15.29
CA LYS A 69 -8.40 -9.25 -15.37
C LYS A 69 -7.36 -10.35 -15.53
N LEU A 70 -6.16 -10.00 -15.98
CA LEU A 70 -5.02 -10.92 -16.04
C LEU A 70 -4.59 -11.42 -14.65
N LEU A 71 -5.00 -10.74 -13.57
CA LEU A 71 -4.72 -11.12 -12.17
C LEU A 71 -5.80 -12.04 -11.57
N ASN A 72 -6.49 -12.82 -12.40
CA ASN A 72 -7.60 -13.65 -11.94
C ASN A 72 -7.18 -14.69 -10.87
N GLU A 73 -8.13 -15.00 -9.99
CA GLU A 73 -7.98 -16.01 -8.94
C GLU A 73 -8.41 -17.38 -9.46
N SER A 74 -7.69 -17.88 -10.47
CA SER A 74 -7.92 -19.23 -10.98
C SER A 74 -6.87 -20.19 -10.45
N ASN A 75 -7.20 -21.49 -10.46
CA ASN A 75 -6.24 -22.56 -10.14
C ASN A 75 -5.05 -22.60 -11.13
N ASN A 76 -5.20 -21.96 -12.30
CA ASN A 76 -4.19 -21.86 -13.36
C ASN A 76 -3.90 -20.37 -13.63
N PRO A 77 -3.16 -19.68 -12.72
CA PRO A 77 -2.86 -18.27 -12.88
C PRO A 77 -2.12 -17.99 -14.19
N THR A 78 -2.42 -16.84 -14.81
CA THR A 78 -1.75 -16.40 -16.03
C THR A 78 -0.25 -16.18 -15.80
N GLN A 79 0.55 -16.16 -16.87
CA GLN A 79 1.97 -15.82 -16.77
C GLN A 79 2.18 -14.40 -16.21
N GLU A 80 1.25 -13.47 -16.48
CA GLU A 80 1.30 -12.10 -15.96
C GLU A 80 0.99 -12.06 -14.45
N ALA A 81 0.01 -12.84 -13.98
CA ALA A 81 -0.26 -13.01 -12.55
C ALA A 81 0.94 -13.66 -11.83
N LEU A 82 1.56 -14.67 -12.44
CA LEU A 82 2.77 -15.29 -11.92
C LEU A 82 3.95 -14.30 -11.89
N ALA A 83 4.11 -13.42 -12.89
CA ALA A 83 5.14 -12.39 -12.87
C ALA A 83 4.97 -11.42 -11.68
N VAL A 84 3.73 -11.02 -11.37
CA VAL A 84 3.44 -10.21 -10.18
C VAL A 84 3.73 -10.99 -8.89
N ALA A 85 3.29 -12.25 -8.80
CA ALA A 85 3.57 -13.11 -7.64
C ALA A 85 5.08 -13.31 -7.43
N TYR A 86 5.85 -13.40 -8.52
CA TYR A 86 7.30 -13.54 -8.50
C TYR A 86 7.99 -12.27 -7.99
N LEU A 87 7.56 -11.08 -8.42
CA LEU A 87 8.02 -9.80 -7.87
C LEU A 87 7.72 -9.69 -6.36
N ILE A 88 6.51 -10.06 -5.93
CA ILE A 88 6.13 -10.00 -4.51
C ILE A 88 6.98 -10.99 -3.70
N ARG A 89 7.23 -12.20 -4.22
CA ARG A 89 8.13 -13.18 -3.60
C ARG A 89 9.55 -12.63 -3.48
N ALA A 90 10.07 -12.01 -4.55
CA ALA A 90 11.39 -11.40 -4.56
C ALA A 90 11.51 -10.30 -3.50
N CYS A 91 10.49 -9.43 -3.38
CA CYS A 91 10.44 -8.40 -2.34
C CYS A 91 10.43 -9.02 -0.93
N GLY A 92 9.62 -10.06 -0.70
CA GLY A 92 9.61 -10.76 0.60
C GLY A 92 10.98 -11.36 0.97
N ARG A 93 11.65 -12.00 0.01
CA ARG A 93 13.00 -12.55 0.20
C ARG A 93 14.05 -11.47 0.42
N GLY A 94 14.00 -10.38 -0.34
CA GLY A 94 14.90 -9.23 -0.15
C GLY A 94 14.69 -8.50 1.17
N LEU A 95 13.46 -8.50 1.69
CA LEU A 95 13.15 -8.06 3.06
C LEU A 95 13.56 -9.09 4.14
N GLY A 96 14.17 -10.20 3.74
CA GLY A 96 14.74 -11.22 4.61
C GLY A 96 13.75 -12.23 5.17
N MET A 97 12.59 -12.42 4.54
CA MET A 97 11.63 -13.46 4.94
C MET A 97 12.15 -14.86 4.57
N ASN A 98 12.21 -15.76 5.55
CA ASN A 98 12.55 -17.17 5.42
C ASN A 98 11.33 -18.08 5.51
N ILE A 99 11.51 -19.38 5.27
CA ILE A 99 10.40 -20.35 5.22
C ILE A 99 9.54 -20.26 6.49
N GLY A 100 10.15 -20.14 7.67
CA GLY A 100 9.43 -20.03 8.95
C GLY A 100 8.69 -18.71 9.16
N ASP A 101 8.95 -17.68 8.35
CA ASP A 101 8.26 -16.39 8.44
C ASP A 101 6.94 -16.37 7.65
N TYR A 102 6.67 -17.41 6.86
CA TYR A 102 5.45 -17.55 6.06
C TYR A 102 4.40 -18.38 6.78
N GLY A 103 3.17 -17.84 6.89
CA GLY A 103 2.04 -18.53 7.51
C GLY A 103 0.75 -18.45 6.70
N LEU A 104 -0.24 -19.25 7.08
CA LEU A 104 -1.53 -19.31 6.38
C LEU A 104 -2.38 -18.05 6.56
N GLN A 105 -2.26 -17.39 7.71
CA GLN A 105 -3.00 -16.16 8.01
C GLN A 105 -2.11 -14.92 7.98
N ASN A 106 -0.85 -15.07 8.39
CA ASN A 106 0.09 -13.97 8.50
C ASN A 106 1.47 -14.44 8.05
N SER A 107 2.16 -13.57 7.31
CA SER A 107 3.57 -13.72 7.01
C SER A 107 4.27 -12.44 7.45
N SER A 108 5.39 -12.59 8.14
CA SER A 108 6.02 -11.50 8.87
C SER A 108 7.36 -11.11 8.26
N CYS A 109 7.72 -9.85 8.39
CA CYS A 109 9.09 -9.41 8.14
C CYS A 109 9.44 -8.32 9.15
N ASN A 110 10.74 -8.15 9.42
CA ASN A 110 11.17 -7.05 10.27
C ASN A 110 11.11 -5.73 9.48
N TYR A 111 10.13 -4.89 9.79
CA TYR A 111 9.92 -3.59 9.15
C TYR A 111 11.15 -2.66 9.19
N THR A 112 12.11 -2.88 10.11
CA THR A 112 13.34 -2.09 10.13
C THR A 112 14.22 -2.31 8.90
N LYS A 113 14.04 -3.45 8.20
CA LYS A 113 14.76 -3.78 6.96
C LYS A 113 14.25 -3.01 5.75
N ILE A 114 13.04 -2.43 5.79
CA ILE A 114 12.43 -1.73 4.63
C ILE A 114 13.35 -0.62 4.11
N LYS A 115 13.96 0.18 5.01
CA LYS A 115 14.89 1.25 4.62
C LYS A 115 16.06 0.70 3.80
N GLY A 116 16.76 -0.29 4.34
CA GLY A 116 17.91 -0.90 3.68
C GLY A 116 17.50 -1.50 2.34
N PHE A 117 16.44 -2.30 2.36
CA PHE A 117 15.91 -2.95 1.16
C PHE A 117 15.63 -1.96 0.02
N ILE A 118 14.87 -0.89 0.23
CA ILE A 118 14.60 0.05 -0.87
C ILE A 118 15.87 0.80 -1.30
N SER A 119 16.77 1.11 -0.36
CA SER A 119 18.06 1.75 -0.65
C SER A 119 18.94 0.88 -1.55
N ASP A 120 18.98 -0.44 -1.29
CA ASP A 120 19.75 -1.41 -2.07
C ASP A 120 19.25 -1.53 -3.52
N TYR A 121 18.01 -1.09 -3.79
CA TYR A 121 17.37 -1.13 -5.10
C TYR A 121 17.07 0.26 -5.69
N GLY A 122 17.99 1.21 -5.47
CA GLY A 122 18.02 2.48 -6.22
C GLY A 122 17.24 3.63 -5.60
N TYR A 123 16.63 3.46 -4.42
CA TYR A 123 15.90 4.52 -3.73
C TYR A 123 16.85 5.35 -2.86
N MET A 124 17.54 6.30 -3.45
CA MET A 124 18.57 7.11 -2.78
C MET A 124 17.98 8.06 -1.73
N GLY A 125 18.72 8.26 -0.65
CA GLY A 125 18.27 9.03 0.50
C GLY A 125 17.08 8.38 1.22
N ALA A 126 16.94 7.05 1.11
CA ALA A 126 15.92 6.31 1.81
C ALA A 126 16.09 6.44 3.33
N ASP A 127 15.00 6.74 4.04
CA ASP A 127 15.04 6.79 5.50
C ASP A 127 13.71 6.40 6.17
N LYS A 128 13.82 5.95 7.42
CA LYS A 128 12.70 5.56 8.27
C LYS A 128 12.40 6.68 9.26
N HIS A 129 11.17 7.19 9.24
CA HIS A 129 10.74 8.20 10.20
C HIS A 129 9.55 7.75 11.03
N THR A 130 9.45 8.28 12.26
CA THR A 130 8.15 8.35 12.94
C THR A 130 7.20 9.16 12.09
N PHE A 131 6.02 8.62 11.86
CA PHE A 131 5.02 9.19 10.96
C PHE A 131 4.62 10.59 11.43
N ARG A 132 4.72 11.57 10.52
CA ARG A 132 4.34 12.97 10.74
C ARG A 132 3.79 13.54 9.44
N PHE A 133 2.81 14.43 9.54
CA PHE A 133 2.19 15.10 8.39
C PHE A 133 3.20 15.70 7.42
N LYS A 134 4.29 16.30 7.93
CA LYS A 134 5.34 16.90 7.08
C LYS A 134 5.92 15.93 6.03
N TYR A 135 6.10 14.66 6.39
CA TYR A 135 6.65 13.65 5.46
C TYR A 135 5.63 13.23 4.42
N VAL A 136 4.34 13.16 4.81
CA VAL A 136 3.23 12.91 3.88
C VAL A 136 3.16 14.04 2.86
N ARG A 137 3.20 15.30 3.31
CA ARG A 137 3.24 16.48 2.44
C ARG A 137 4.44 16.43 1.50
N THR A 138 5.66 16.31 2.03
CA THR A 138 6.87 16.29 1.20
C THR A 138 6.83 15.17 0.15
N MET A 139 6.41 13.97 0.52
CA MET A 139 6.45 12.83 -0.40
C MET A 139 5.30 12.82 -1.39
N LEU A 140 4.06 12.90 -0.91
CA LEU A 140 2.88 12.71 -1.76
C LEU A 140 2.49 14.00 -2.49
N TRP A 141 2.63 15.15 -1.84
CA TRP A 141 2.25 16.43 -2.43
C TRP A 141 3.40 17.02 -3.24
N ASP A 142 4.52 17.33 -2.60
CA ASP A 142 5.58 18.13 -3.22
C ASP A 142 6.34 17.29 -4.26
N ARG A 143 6.69 16.04 -3.91
CA ARG A 143 7.48 15.14 -4.76
C ARG A 143 6.64 14.20 -5.64
N LYS A 144 5.34 14.05 -5.36
CA LYS A 144 4.43 13.10 -6.02
C LYS A 144 4.96 11.65 -6.03
N LYS A 145 5.60 11.23 -4.95
CA LYS A 145 6.27 9.93 -4.78
C LYS A 145 5.52 9.07 -3.76
N ALA A 146 5.05 7.91 -4.20
CA ALA A 146 4.46 6.93 -3.30
C ALA A 146 5.48 6.45 -2.26
N VAL A 147 5.02 6.06 -1.08
CA VAL A 147 5.83 5.64 0.07
C VAL A 147 5.21 4.47 0.80
N ILE A 148 6.04 3.67 1.45
CA ILE A 148 5.56 2.63 2.35
C ILE A 148 5.24 3.27 3.70
N VAL A 149 4.08 2.93 4.25
CA VAL A 149 3.67 3.27 5.61
C VAL A 149 3.44 1.95 6.35
N ARG A 150 3.76 1.91 7.65
CA ARG A 150 3.35 0.82 8.52
C ARG A 150 2.76 1.35 9.81
N GLY A 151 1.88 0.59 10.43
CA GLY A 151 1.25 0.91 11.68
C GLY A 151 0.92 -0.32 12.50
N ASP A 152 0.92 -0.11 13.82
CA ASP A 152 0.31 -1.01 14.78
C ASP A 152 -1.09 -0.45 15.13
N GLY A 153 -1.91 -1.26 15.76
CA GLY A 153 -3.24 -0.85 16.17
C GLY A 153 -4.08 -2.01 16.68
N LYS A 154 -5.39 -1.92 16.48
CA LYS A 154 -6.36 -2.88 17.00
C LYS A 154 -7.35 -3.35 15.95
N LYS A 155 -7.78 -4.60 16.10
CA LYS A 155 -8.93 -5.12 15.38
C LYS A 155 -10.20 -4.53 15.99
N LEU A 156 -11.15 -4.13 15.16
CA LEU A 156 -12.36 -3.41 15.57
C LEU A 156 -13.57 -4.32 15.71
N LEU A 157 -13.55 -5.48 15.05
CA LEU A 157 -14.63 -6.46 15.07
C LEU A 157 -14.35 -7.64 16.03
N GLU A 158 -13.13 -7.71 16.56
CA GLU A 158 -12.69 -8.75 17.48
C GLU A 158 -11.60 -8.21 18.41
N ASN A 159 -11.38 -8.86 19.54
CA ASN A 159 -10.31 -8.49 20.44
C ASN A 159 -8.95 -8.93 19.88
N GLY A 160 -8.05 -7.98 19.63
CA GLY A 160 -6.69 -8.30 19.20
C GLY A 160 -5.90 -7.11 18.71
N LYS A 161 -4.58 -7.30 18.65
CA LYS A 161 -3.66 -6.37 18.01
C LYS A 161 -3.72 -6.53 16.49
N ALA A 162 -3.50 -5.44 15.78
CA ALA A 162 -3.35 -5.40 14.34
C ALA A 162 -1.98 -4.80 13.99
N HIS A 163 -1.32 -5.37 12.99
CA HIS A 163 -0.05 -4.89 12.46
C HIS A 163 -0.13 -4.92 10.96
N HIS A 164 0.22 -3.82 10.29
CA HIS A 164 0.11 -3.77 8.84
C HIS A 164 1.10 -2.80 8.20
N ALA A 165 1.42 -3.06 6.94
CA ALA A 165 2.20 -2.18 6.09
C ALA A 165 1.47 -2.04 4.75
N TRP A 166 1.44 -0.81 4.22
CA TRP A 166 0.69 -0.46 3.03
C TRP A 166 1.42 0.61 2.22
N LEU A 167 0.95 0.85 1.00
CA LEU A 167 1.47 1.93 0.16
C LEU A 167 0.57 3.17 0.36
N ALA A 168 1.18 4.33 0.60
CA ALA A 168 0.51 5.61 0.44
C ALA A 168 0.99 6.24 -0.88
N ASP A 169 0.06 6.60 -1.76
CA ASP A 169 0.37 6.86 -3.17
C ASP A 169 -0.39 8.06 -3.78
N GLY A 170 -1.15 8.77 -2.96
CA GLY A 170 -1.92 9.93 -3.36
C GLY A 170 -2.29 10.83 -2.19
N TRP A 171 -2.74 12.04 -2.51
CA TRP A 171 -3.24 13.00 -1.54
C TRP A 171 -4.46 13.71 -2.13
N LEU A 172 -5.35 14.17 -1.27
CA LEU A 172 -6.50 14.96 -1.64
C LEU A 172 -6.61 16.14 -0.69
N TYR A 173 -6.62 17.35 -1.24
CA TYR A 173 -6.99 18.56 -0.51
C TYR A 173 -8.33 19.05 -1.05
N ARG A 174 -9.26 19.29 -0.14
CA ARG A 174 -10.57 19.84 -0.48
C ARG A 174 -11.00 20.88 0.54
N THR A 175 -11.79 21.84 0.07
CA THR A 175 -12.37 22.88 0.90
C THR A 175 -13.88 22.87 0.80
N ARG A 176 -14.58 23.09 1.91
CA ARG A 176 -16.03 23.30 1.93
C ARG A 176 -16.35 24.63 2.59
N ASN A 177 -17.13 25.46 1.90
CA ASN A 177 -17.71 26.65 2.50
C ASN A 177 -18.82 26.26 3.48
N GLN A 178 -18.73 26.75 4.70
CA GLN A 178 -19.75 26.58 5.73
C GLN A 178 -20.66 27.80 5.72
N TYR A 179 -21.96 27.55 5.84
CA TYR A 179 -22.98 28.59 5.85
C TYR A 179 -23.88 28.42 7.05
N ALA A 180 -24.20 29.52 7.73
CA ALA A 180 -25.28 29.55 8.72
C ALA A 180 -26.58 30.01 8.03
N ASN A 181 -27.67 29.38 8.44
CA ASN A 181 -29.02 29.82 8.09
C ASN A 181 -29.52 30.71 9.23
N PHE A 182 -29.97 31.91 8.89
CA PHE A 182 -30.48 32.88 9.86
C PHE A 182 -32.01 32.89 9.86
N SER A 183 -32.62 33.40 10.94
CA SER A 183 -34.07 33.48 11.11
C SER A 183 -34.76 34.38 10.07
N ASP A 184 -34.02 35.30 9.45
CA ASP A 184 -34.48 36.15 8.33
C ASP A 184 -34.51 35.41 6.98
N GLY A 185 -34.21 34.10 6.96
CA GLY A 185 -34.12 33.28 5.75
C GLY A 185 -32.83 33.48 4.96
N SER A 186 -31.95 34.40 5.38
CA SER A 186 -30.66 34.61 4.73
C SER A 186 -29.67 33.49 5.04
N LYS A 187 -28.82 33.18 4.06
CA LYS A 187 -27.72 32.22 4.19
C LYS A 187 -26.41 32.98 4.09
N ARG A 188 -25.60 32.98 5.15
CA ARG A 188 -24.32 33.72 5.18
C ARG A 188 -23.16 32.75 5.38
N LYS A 189 -22.08 32.95 4.62
CA LYS A 189 -20.86 32.16 4.77
C LYS A 189 -20.25 32.48 6.14
N ILE A 190 -20.03 31.46 6.95
CA ILE A 190 -19.45 31.58 8.30
C ILE A 190 -18.01 31.06 8.37
N GLY A 191 -17.55 30.36 7.33
CA GLY A 191 -16.18 29.89 7.28
C GLY A 191 -15.88 29.03 6.07
N THR A 192 -14.63 28.63 5.96
CA THR A 192 -14.16 27.61 5.03
C THR A 192 -13.49 26.53 5.86
N GLN A 193 -13.92 25.29 5.67
CA GLN A 193 -13.29 24.12 6.26
C GLN A 193 -12.36 23.50 5.23
N GLU A 194 -11.14 23.22 5.63
CA GLU A 194 -10.15 22.54 4.81
C GLU A 194 -9.95 21.11 5.30
N GLN A 195 -9.69 20.20 4.36
CA GLN A 195 -9.41 18.80 4.67
C GLN A 195 -8.29 18.31 3.77
N THR A 196 -7.22 17.79 4.37
CA THR A 196 -6.15 17.07 3.67
C THR A 196 -6.22 15.60 4.02
N LEU A 197 -6.24 14.75 3.00
CA LEU A 197 -6.35 13.30 3.11
C LEU A 197 -5.20 12.63 2.39
N MET A 198 -4.87 11.42 2.83
CA MET A 198 -3.87 10.56 2.20
C MET A 198 -4.55 9.34 1.59
N HIS A 199 -4.30 9.08 0.32
CA HIS A 199 -4.73 7.85 -0.32
C HIS A 199 -3.87 6.69 0.18
N CYS A 200 -4.53 5.62 0.60
CA CYS A 200 -3.91 4.41 1.13
C CYS A 200 -4.32 3.22 0.26
N ASN A 201 -3.34 2.48 -0.23
CA ASN A 201 -3.50 1.19 -0.87
C ASN A 201 -3.01 0.10 0.08
N PHE A 202 -3.95 -0.61 0.70
CA PHE A 202 -3.68 -1.57 1.78
C PHE A 202 -3.12 -2.92 1.31
N GLY A 203 -3.03 -3.14 -0.01
CA GLY A 203 -2.55 -4.42 -0.54
C GLY A 203 -3.54 -5.56 -0.29
N TRP A 204 -4.84 -5.26 -0.32
CA TRP A 204 -5.94 -6.21 -0.16
C TRP A 204 -6.87 -6.20 -1.38
N LYS A 205 -6.30 -6.12 -2.58
CA LYS A 205 -7.05 -6.13 -3.85
C LYS A 205 -8.09 -5.01 -3.95
N GLY A 206 -7.74 -3.82 -3.44
CA GLY A 206 -8.66 -2.68 -3.38
C GLY A 206 -9.55 -2.62 -2.15
N THR A 207 -9.64 -3.70 -1.35
CA THR A 207 -10.41 -3.68 -0.09
C THR A 207 -9.81 -2.64 0.86
N ALA A 208 -10.67 -1.77 1.38
CA ALA A 208 -10.32 -0.62 2.21
C ALA A 208 -9.41 0.43 1.55
N ASP A 209 -9.08 0.33 0.26
CA ASP A 209 -8.33 1.40 -0.41
C ASP A 209 -9.17 2.69 -0.44
N GLY A 210 -8.49 3.84 -0.37
CA GLY A 210 -9.12 5.15 -0.49
C GLY A 210 -8.42 6.24 0.31
N TYR A 211 -9.08 7.38 0.47
CA TYR A 211 -8.58 8.56 1.17
C TYR A 211 -8.94 8.55 2.65
N TYR A 212 -7.92 8.70 3.49
CA TYR A 212 -8.02 8.66 4.95
C TYR A 212 -7.52 9.94 5.60
N ALA A 213 -8.05 10.22 6.79
CA ALA A 213 -7.46 11.21 7.68
C ALA A 213 -6.03 10.80 8.05
N ILE A 214 -5.10 11.75 7.97
CA ILE A 214 -3.67 11.46 8.14
C ILE A 214 -3.38 11.12 9.61
N GLY A 215 -2.88 9.91 9.84
CA GLY A 215 -2.52 9.41 11.17
C GLY A 215 -3.61 8.58 11.86
N MET A 216 -4.80 8.46 11.27
CA MET A 216 -5.90 7.64 11.79
C MET A 216 -6.46 6.75 10.68
N PHE A 217 -5.92 5.56 10.53
CA PHE A 217 -6.23 4.67 9.42
C PHE A 217 -7.22 3.58 9.86
N ASN A 218 -8.50 3.96 9.99
CA ASN A 218 -9.58 3.04 10.31
C ASN A 218 -10.13 2.38 9.03
N THR A 219 -9.71 1.16 8.74
CA THR A 219 -10.10 0.44 7.52
C THR A 219 -11.55 -0.06 7.52
N LEU A 220 -12.23 -0.03 8.68
CA LEU A 220 -13.63 -0.45 8.79
C LEU A 220 -14.57 0.68 8.34
N SER A 221 -14.38 1.89 8.86
CA SER A 221 -15.31 3.02 8.64
C SER A 221 -14.65 4.38 8.45
N GLY A 222 -13.31 4.46 8.46
CA GLY A 222 -12.58 5.74 8.38
C GLY A 222 -12.27 6.22 6.96
N ARG A 223 -12.66 5.48 5.92
CA ARG A 223 -12.49 5.90 4.53
C ARG A 223 -13.40 7.08 4.23
N VAL A 224 -12.81 8.21 3.87
CA VAL A 224 -13.51 9.48 3.63
C VAL A 224 -13.94 9.63 2.18
N ASP A 225 -13.13 9.11 1.26
CA ASP A 225 -13.36 9.16 -0.18
C ASP A 225 -12.63 8.00 -0.86
N ARG A 226 -12.93 7.72 -2.14
CA ARG A 226 -12.28 6.63 -2.90
C ARG A 226 -12.21 6.95 -4.39
N GLU A 227 -11.19 6.41 -5.05
CA GLU A 227 -11.14 6.37 -6.51
C GLU A 227 -12.11 5.31 -7.06
N PRO A 228 -12.58 5.44 -8.32
CA PRO A 228 -13.47 4.45 -8.93
C PRO A 228 -12.88 3.02 -8.97
N ALA A 229 -11.55 2.91 -9.04
CA ALA A 229 -10.83 1.63 -9.05
C ALA A 229 -10.62 1.02 -7.66
N ASP A 230 -10.95 1.74 -6.58
CA ASP A 230 -10.89 1.20 -5.22
C ASP A 230 -12.08 0.28 -4.94
N GLY A 231 -11.81 -0.81 -4.23
CA GLY A 231 -12.84 -1.78 -3.87
C GLY A 231 -13.84 -1.19 -2.87
N GLU A 232 -15.09 -1.65 -2.93
CA GLU A 232 -16.14 -1.16 -2.04
C GLU A 232 -16.01 -1.74 -0.63
N ASN A 233 -15.43 -2.93 -0.52
CA ASN A 233 -15.27 -3.66 0.73
C ASN A 233 -14.41 -2.91 1.76
N HIS A 234 -14.70 -3.19 3.02
CA HIS A 234 -14.00 -2.63 4.18
C HIS A 234 -13.05 -3.65 4.80
N GLY A 235 -12.04 -3.16 5.51
CA GLY A 235 -11.20 -3.96 6.39
C GLY A 235 -11.84 -4.08 7.78
N GLY A 236 -11.02 -4.28 8.80
CA GLY A 236 -11.52 -4.51 10.16
C GLY A 236 -10.60 -4.00 11.27
N SER A 237 -9.69 -3.07 11.00
CA SER A 237 -8.71 -2.57 11.97
C SER A 237 -8.62 -1.05 11.97
N LEU A 238 -8.18 -0.51 13.11
CA LEU A 238 -7.69 0.86 13.24
C LEU A 238 -6.17 0.79 13.39
N TYR A 239 -5.44 1.46 12.51
CA TYR A 239 -4.00 1.67 12.64
C TYR A 239 -3.72 3.14 12.98
N ASP A 240 -3.47 3.40 14.25
CA ASP A 240 -3.22 4.71 14.84
C ASP A 240 -1.99 4.73 15.76
N ASP A 241 -1.30 3.59 15.92
CA ASP A 241 -0.16 3.45 16.82
C ASP A 241 1.13 3.06 16.08
N ASN A 242 2.27 3.44 16.65
CA ASN A 242 3.62 3.17 16.17
C ASN A 242 3.79 3.34 14.64
N LEU A 243 3.15 4.37 14.11
CA LEU A 243 3.16 4.66 12.68
C LEU A 243 4.58 5.05 12.23
N LYS A 244 5.03 4.44 11.14
CA LYS A 244 6.28 4.77 10.46
C LYS A 244 6.03 5.04 8.98
N ILE A 245 6.83 5.93 8.41
CA ILE A 245 6.85 6.26 6.98
C ILE A 245 8.27 6.09 6.45
N PHE A 246 8.39 5.47 5.29
CA PHE A 246 9.65 5.23 4.61
C PHE A 246 9.74 6.15 3.41
N THR A 247 10.60 7.15 3.51
CA THR A 247 10.76 8.18 2.48
C THR A 247 12.03 7.94 1.68
N TYR A 248 12.16 8.62 0.54
CA TYR A 248 13.35 8.61 -0.32
C TYR A 248 13.38 9.90 -1.13
N THR A 249 14.55 10.25 -1.66
CA THR A 249 14.76 11.52 -2.36
C THR A 249 14.84 11.32 -3.87
N GLU A 250 15.53 10.29 -4.33
CA GLU A 250 15.71 9.97 -5.76
C GLU A 250 15.42 8.49 -6.00
N VAL A 251 15.15 8.13 -7.26
CA VAL A 251 14.94 6.75 -7.70
C VAL A 251 15.52 6.61 -9.09
N TYR A 252 16.26 5.53 -9.31
CA TYR A 252 16.96 5.20 -10.55
C TYR A 252 16.64 3.75 -10.96
#